data_AF-A0A3B1C7R3-F1
#
_entry.id   AF-A0A3B1C7R3-F1
#
_cell.length_a   1.000
_cell.length_b   1.000
_cell.length_c   1.000
_cell.angle_alpha   90.00
_cell.angle_beta   90.00
_cell.angle_gamma   90.00
#
_symmetry.space_group_name_H-M   'P 1'
#
loop_
_entity.id
_entity.type
_entity.pdbx_description
1 polymer ?
#
loop_
_entity_poly.entity_id
_entity_poly.type
_entity_poly.pdbx_seq_one_letter_code
_entity_poly.pdbx_strand_id
1 'polypeptide(L)'
;MKKIFLELDVSGTLGDAAWNETEEPKGFIKAEIQKPKASLCDHSQKTSHLDGEWREVTVQIDETCFEDALTFYRGLDRILAVETED
;
A
#
# COMPACT_ATOMS: atom_id res chain seq x y z
N MET A 1 12.56 12.95 5.86
CA MET A 1 11.62 11.99 5.24
C MET A 1 11.72 10.67 5.97
N LYS A 2 10.60 10.01 6.21
CA LYS A 2 10.52 8.68 6.83
C LYS A 2 9.75 7.73 5.92
N LYS A 3 9.96 6.43 6.12
CA LYS A 3 9.28 5.38 5.35
C LYS A 3 8.25 4.67 6.23
N ILE A 4 7.13 4.35 5.62
CA ILE A 4 6.06 3.52 6.18
C ILE A 4 5.91 2.34 5.23
N PHE A 5 5.86 1.13 5.79
CA PHE A 5 5.57 -0.09 5.06
C PHE A 5 4.13 -0.47 5.35
N LEU A 6 3.34 -0.64 4.30
CA LEU A 6 1.91 -0.92 4.39
C LEU A 6 1.63 -2.28 3.78
N GLU A 7 0.87 -3.11 4.48
CA GLU A 7 0.24 -4.28 3.89
C GLU A 7 -1.13 -3.86 3.35
N LEU A 8 -1.23 -3.69 2.03
CA LEU A 8 -2.46 -3.30 1.36
C LEU A 8 -3.22 -4.53 0.88
N ASP A 9 -4.47 -4.70 1.32
CA ASP A 9 -5.40 -5.65 0.73
C ASP A 9 -5.75 -5.23 -0.71
N VAL A 10 -5.38 -6.08 -1.65
CA VAL A 10 -5.71 -5.92 -3.07
C VAL A 10 -6.84 -6.86 -3.50
N SER A 11 -7.39 -7.65 -2.57
CA SER A 11 -8.44 -8.63 -2.83
C SER A 11 -9.61 -8.02 -3.60
N GLY A 12 -10.03 -8.70 -4.67
CA GLY A 12 -11.15 -8.26 -5.51
C GLY A 12 -10.86 -7.05 -6.41
N THR A 13 -9.65 -6.48 -6.37
CA THR A 13 -9.25 -5.35 -7.23
C THR A 13 -8.44 -5.81 -8.44
N LEU A 14 -8.36 -4.96 -9.46
CA LEU A 14 -7.60 -5.24 -10.69
C LEU A 14 -6.24 -4.53 -10.63
N GLY A 15 -5.15 -5.29 -10.58
CA GLY A 15 -3.80 -4.75 -10.52
C GLY A 15 -3.62 -3.82 -9.31
N ASP A 16 -3.11 -2.61 -9.55
CA ASP A 16 -2.80 -1.64 -8.48
C ASP A 16 -4.01 -0.74 -8.11
N ALA A 17 -5.24 -1.10 -8.52
CA ALA A 17 -6.43 -0.29 -8.28
C ALA A 17 -6.67 0.01 -6.79
N ALA A 18 -6.48 -0.97 -5.90
CA ALA A 18 -6.61 -0.77 -4.46
C ALA A 18 -5.73 0.38 -3.93
N TRP A 19 -4.52 0.55 -4.49
CA TRP A 19 -3.64 1.64 -4.11
C TRP A 19 -4.04 2.96 -4.78
N ASN A 20 -4.40 2.93 -6.07
CA ASN A 20 -4.84 4.14 -6.78
C ASN A 20 -6.11 4.76 -6.19
N GLU A 21 -6.94 3.95 -5.54
CA GLU A 21 -8.14 4.39 -4.82
C GLU A 21 -7.83 4.85 -3.38
N THR A 22 -6.62 4.61 -2.87
CA THR A 22 -6.19 5.05 -1.55
C THR A 22 -5.82 6.53 -1.58
N GLU A 23 -6.45 7.33 -0.73
CA GLU A 23 -6.13 8.75 -0.60
C GLU A 23 -4.72 8.96 -0.04
N GLU A 24 -4.06 10.03 -0.50
CA GLU A 24 -2.71 10.40 -0.07
C GLU A 24 -2.77 11.31 1.17
N PRO A 25 -2.12 10.94 2.30
CA PRO A 25 -2.10 11.77 3.50
C PRO A 25 -1.24 13.03 3.32
N LYS A 26 -1.36 13.96 4.27
CA LYS A 26 -0.49 15.13 4.31
C LYS A 26 0.98 14.74 4.42
N GLY A 27 1.82 15.45 3.68
CA GLY A 27 3.26 15.19 3.63
C GLY A 27 3.62 13.93 2.83
N PHE A 28 2.68 13.34 2.07
CA PHE A 28 2.99 12.30 1.11
C PHE A 28 4.02 12.79 0.08
N ILE A 29 5.09 12.00 -0.09
CA ILE A 29 6.17 12.29 -1.05
C ILE A 29 6.05 11.33 -2.24
N LYS A 30 6.01 10.02 -1.96
CA LYS A 30 5.86 8.97 -2.97
C LYS A 30 5.47 7.65 -2.35
N ALA A 31 4.93 6.74 -3.16
CA ALA A 31 4.74 5.35 -2.81
C ALA A 31 5.35 4.42 -3.87
N GLU A 32 5.78 3.25 -3.42
CA GLU A 32 6.30 2.19 -4.26
C GLU A 32 5.66 0.86 -3.86
N ILE A 33 4.84 0.31 -4.75
CA ILE A 33 4.22 -1.00 -4.56
C ILE A 33 5.28 -2.05 -4.88
N GLN A 34 5.69 -2.83 -3.88
CA GLN A 34 6.61 -3.93 -4.08
C GLN A 34 5.86 -5.06 -4.81
N LYS A 35 6.25 -5.32 -6.05
CA LYS A 35 5.81 -6.52 -6.76
C LYS A 35 6.51 -7.73 -6.13
N PRO A 36 5.81 -8.81 -5.77
CA PRO A 36 6.45 -10.00 -5.23
C PRO A 36 7.50 -10.51 -6.22
N LYS A 37 8.69 -10.83 -5.72
CA LYS A 37 9.80 -11.39 -6.52
C LYS A 37 9.53 -12.80 -7.05
N ALA A 38 8.43 -13.42 -6.64
CA ALA A 38 7.98 -14.71 -7.13
C ALA A 38 6.46 -14.79 -6.99
N SER A 39 5.73 -14.34 -7.99
CA SER A 39 4.39 -14.87 -8.22
C SER A 39 4.27 -15.11 -9.70
N LEU A 40 3.92 -16.34 -10.03
CA LEU A 40 3.54 -16.86 -11.33
C LEU A 40 2.26 -16.16 -11.83
N CYS A 41 2.18 -14.84 -11.73
CA CYS A 41 1.10 -14.04 -12.28
C CYS A 41 1.49 -13.65 -13.70
N ASP A 42 1.52 -14.64 -14.59
CA ASP A 42 1.37 -14.46 -16.04
C ASP A 42 -0.09 -14.11 -16.36
N HIS A 43 -0.70 -13.24 -15.56
CA HIS A 43 -2.09 -12.86 -15.70
C HIS A 43 -2.09 -11.46 -16.29
N SER A 44 -2.41 -11.40 -17.58
CA SER A 44 -2.93 -10.22 -18.27
C SER A 44 -3.78 -9.39 -17.30
N GLN A 45 -3.68 -8.05 -17.34
CA GLN A 45 -4.34 -7.06 -16.46
C GLN A 45 -5.90 -7.10 -16.42
N LYS A 46 -6.51 -8.25 -16.72
CA LYS A 46 -7.94 -8.50 -16.85
C LYS A 46 -8.51 -9.40 -15.76
N THR A 47 -7.69 -9.94 -14.85
CA THR A 47 -8.15 -10.83 -13.77
C THR A 47 -8.01 -10.15 -12.43
N SER A 48 -9.09 -10.12 -11.65
CA SER A 48 -9.08 -9.57 -10.29
C SER A 48 -8.18 -10.41 -9.38
N HIS A 49 -7.55 -9.75 -8.42
CA HIS A 49 -6.81 -10.38 -7.34
C HIS A 49 -7.71 -11.33 -6.54
N LEU A 50 -7.16 -12.48 -6.17
CA LEU A 50 -7.88 -13.49 -5.38
C LEU A 50 -8.17 -12.97 -3.98
N ASP A 51 -9.18 -13.55 -3.34
CA ASP A 51 -9.53 -13.25 -1.95
C ASP A 51 -8.35 -13.62 -1.03
N GLY A 52 -7.92 -12.65 -0.22
CA GLY A 52 -6.75 -12.76 0.67
C GLY A 52 -5.41 -12.36 0.02
N GLU A 53 -5.40 -11.83 -1.21
CA GLU A 53 -4.20 -11.25 -1.78
C GLU A 53 -3.93 -9.85 -1.21
N TRP A 54 -2.70 -9.65 -0.76
CA TRP A 54 -2.20 -8.36 -0.31
C TRP A 54 -0.88 -8.01 -1.01
N ARG A 55 -0.54 -6.72 -0.99
CA ARG A 55 0.69 -6.16 -1.54
C ARG A 55 1.37 -5.26 -0.54
N GLU A 56 2.68 -5.35 -0.49
CA GLU A 56 3.50 -4.43 0.28
C GLU A 56 3.63 -3.10 -0.47
N VAL A 57 3.32 -1.99 0.21
CA VAL A 57 3.47 -0.64 -0.31
C VAL A 57 4.39 0.14 0.60
N THR A 58 5.51 0.60 0.05
CA THR A 58 6.45 1.46 0.76
C THR A 58 6.13 2.91 0.47
N VAL A 59 5.66 3.64 1.47
CA VAL A 59 5.32 5.05 1.39
C VAL A 59 6.41 5.89 2.02
N GLN A 60 6.79 6.97 1.35
CA GLN A 60 7.66 8.00 1.90
C GLN A 60 6.83 9.22 2.30
N ILE A 61 6.94 9.60 3.56
CA ILE A 61 6.24 10.73 4.15
C ILE A 61 7.27 11.74 4.68
N ASP A 62 6.92 13.02 4.61
CA ASP A 62 7.67 14.07 5.27
C ASP A 62 7.72 13.85 6.79
N GLU A 63 8.87 14.10 7.40
CA GLU A 63 9.05 13.81 8.83
C GLU A 63 8.08 14.59 9.72
N THR A 64 7.69 15.81 9.32
CA THR A 64 6.78 16.65 10.09
C THR A 64 5.32 16.17 10.08
N CYS A 65 4.96 15.31 9.12
CA CYS A 65 3.61 14.72 8.99
C CYS A 65 3.58 13.21 9.25
N PHE A 66 4.68 12.62 9.72
CA PHE A 66 4.81 11.16 9.83
C PHE A 66 3.78 10.53 10.76
N GLU A 67 3.57 11.09 11.95
CA GLU A 67 2.60 10.56 12.93
C GLU A 67 1.15 10.68 12.45
N ASP A 68 0.82 11.76 11.74
CA ASP A 68 -0.50 11.98 11.14
C ASP A 68 -0.75 10.95 10.03
N ALA A 69 0.24 10.72 9.16
CA ALA A 69 0.16 9.71 8.11
C ALA A 69 0.03 8.28 8.66
N LEU A 70 0.72 7.94 9.75
CA LEU A 70 0.53 6.63 10.42
C LEU A 70 -0.89 6.44 10.92
N THR A 71 -1.46 7.48 11.53
CA THR A 71 -2.85 7.44 12.04
C THR A 71 -3.84 7.32 10.88
N PHE A 72 -3.60 8.05 9.79
CA PHE A 72 -4.38 7.98 8.57
C PHE A 72 -4.39 6.57 7.97
N TYR A 73 -3.21 5.97 7.73
CA TYR A 73 -3.13 4.64 7.12
C TYR A 73 -3.71 3.54 8.01
N ARG A 74 -3.54 3.63 9.34
CA ARG A 74 -4.17 2.70 10.29
C ARG A 74 -5.70 2.79 10.33
N GLY A 75 -6.28 3.90 9.84
CA GLY A 75 -7.72 4.08 9.74
C GLY A 75 -8.34 3.55 8.44
N LEU A 76 -7.53 3.11 7.48
CA LEU A 76 -8.01 2.63 6.19
C LEU A 76 -8.35 1.13 6.27
N ASP A 77 -9.56 0.78 5.85
CA ASP A 77 -10.07 -0.60 5.88
C ASP A 77 -9.23 -1.58 5.06
N ARG A 78 -8.65 -1.11 3.94
CA ARG A 78 -7.78 -1.90 3.06
C ARG A 78 -6.36 -2.07 3.58
N ILE A 79 -5.96 -1.35 4.63
CA ILE A 79 -4.61 -1.45 5.18
C ILE A 79 -4.63 -2.46 6.32
N LEU A 80 -4.04 -3.63 6.06
CA LEU A 80 -3.97 -4.75 6.98
C LEU A 80 -2.96 -4.50 8.09
N ALA A 81 -1.83 -3.89 7.75
CA ALA A 81 -0.79 -3.53 8.71
C ALA A 81 -0.01 -2.28 8.29
N VAL A 82 0.57 -1.63 9.30
CA VAL A 82 1.38 -0.42 9.16
C VAL A 82 2.65 -0.59 9.99
N GLU A 83 3.78 -0.75 9.31
CA GLU A 83 5.12 -0.89 9.87
C GLU A 83 5.99 0.32 9.52
N THR A 84 7.06 0.53 10.29
CA THR A 84 7.98 1.67 10.11
C THR A 84 9.42 1.18 10.21
N GLU A 85 10.33 1.79 9.45
CA GLU A 85 11.78 1.59 9.66
C GLU A 85 12.13 2.18 11.05
N ASP A 86 12.69 1.36 11.95
CA ASP A 86 13.18 1.74 13.30
C ASP A 86 14.37 2.70 13.22
#